data_AF-A0A5S9X6T5-F1
#
_entry.id   AF-A0A5S9X6T5-F1
#
_cell.length_a   1.000
_cell.length_b   1.000
_cell.length_c   1.000
_cell.angle_alpha   90.00
_cell.angle_beta   90.00
_cell.angle_gamma   90.00
#
_symmetry.space_group_name_H-M   'P 1'
#
loop_
_entity.id
_entity.type
_entity.pdbx_description
1 polymer ?
#
loop_
_entity_poly.entity_id
_entity_poly.type
_entity_poly.pdbx_seq_one_letter_code
_entity_poly.pdbx_strand_id
1 'polypeptide(L)'
;MADPSSQNPNLTTPHPPPPPPSSPSPTHQIQSGTSELSPPSRPPCSTLSFLKTANRPKLRVTSEFDSDSLLFLNKVSCKLFDNLAKLKLSFQNNSQREISQPQVSFTSKHVSVLYDVEEKNTFIKSTLDVHPRLQLRALHNVKAQQGEVAMEANLTEPGYSLELSSPVPIGYPRATLKFPLGEISLQEKEEEEKQKRTLSVNGILKRQVMNGVCTALYTDEELRLRYAYKDDALSFIPSISLPSNAASFAFKRRFSPSDKLSYWYNFDSNMWSAVYKRTYGKDYKLKAGYDSDVRLGWASLWVGDEAGKVKTTPMKMKVQFMLQVPQDDIKSSVLMFRVKKRWDI
;
A
#
# COMPACT_ATOMS: atom_id res chain seq x y z
N MET A 1 13.47 5.96 73.21
CA MET A 1 12.30 6.46 73.98
C MET A 1 11.12 6.36 73.03
N ALA A 2 10.42 5.23 73.05
CA ALA A 2 9.28 4.94 73.93
C ALA A 2 8.00 5.65 73.42
N ASP A 3 7.23 4.86 72.65
CA ASP A 3 5.76 4.71 72.48
C ASP A 3 4.82 5.42 73.51
N PRO A 4 3.46 5.52 73.33
CA PRO A 4 2.60 4.52 72.64
C PRO A 4 1.29 4.98 71.92
N SER A 5 0.82 4.06 71.07
CA SER A 5 -0.55 3.47 70.98
C SER A 5 -1.80 4.32 70.78
N SER A 6 -2.61 3.93 69.77
CA SER A 6 -4.00 3.51 70.02
C SER A 6 -4.56 2.60 68.91
N GLN A 7 -4.58 1.31 69.22
CA GLN A 7 -5.62 0.28 69.03
C GLN A 7 -6.37 0.06 67.68
N ASN A 8 -6.36 -1.23 67.34
CA ASN A 8 -7.05 -2.04 66.31
C ASN A 8 -8.54 -2.28 66.69
N PRO A 9 -9.44 -2.84 65.82
CA PRO A 9 -9.39 -4.28 65.55
C PRO A 9 -9.83 -4.76 64.15
N ASN A 10 -9.29 -5.94 63.80
CA ASN A 10 -9.68 -6.84 62.72
C ASN A 10 -11.17 -7.20 62.73
N LEU A 11 -11.75 -7.45 61.55
CA LEU A 11 -12.74 -8.50 61.37
C LEU A 11 -12.45 -9.29 60.09
N THR A 12 -12.27 -10.59 60.25
CA THR A 12 -11.87 -11.56 59.23
C THR A 12 -13.01 -12.56 59.00
N THR A 13 -13.08 -13.11 57.78
CA THR A 13 -13.73 -14.37 57.31
C THR A 13 -15.22 -14.35 56.90
N PRO A 14 -15.75 -15.35 56.13
CA PRO A 14 -15.11 -16.49 55.45
C PRO A 14 -15.49 -16.72 53.96
N HIS A 15 -14.62 -17.42 53.24
CA HIS A 15 -14.88 -18.09 51.95
C HIS A 15 -15.76 -19.36 52.13
N PRO A 16 -16.64 -19.71 51.17
CA PRO A 16 -17.26 -21.03 51.11
C PRO A 16 -16.47 -22.05 50.26
N PRO A 17 -16.61 -23.36 50.53
CA PRO A 17 -15.77 -24.45 50.00
C PRO A 17 -16.23 -25.01 48.64
N PRO A 18 -15.39 -25.80 47.93
CA PRO A 18 -15.75 -26.46 46.68
C PRO A 18 -16.50 -27.79 46.91
N PRO A 19 -17.41 -28.21 46.02
CA PRO A 19 -18.04 -29.53 46.07
C PRO A 19 -17.17 -30.65 45.46
N PRO A 20 -17.36 -31.92 45.89
CA PRO A 20 -16.43 -33.05 45.72
C PRO A 20 -16.62 -33.87 44.42
N PRO A 21 -15.68 -34.79 44.09
CA PRO A 21 -15.73 -35.65 42.91
C PRO A 21 -16.52 -36.95 43.17
N SER A 22 -17.16 -37.50 42.14
CA SER A 22 -17.78 -38.84 42.17
C SER A 22 -17.15 -39.76 41.10
N SER A 23 -16.74 -40.95 41.56
CA SER A 23 -16.20 -42.08 40.78
C SER A 23 -17.27 -43.21 40.62
N PRO A 24 -16.99 -44.44 40.13
CA PRO A 24 -17.64 -44.98 38.93
C PRO A 24 -18.47 -46.29 39.11
N SER A 25 -19.11 -46.74 38.00
CA SER A 25 -19.59 -48.11 37.66
C SER A 25 -20.98 -48.55 38.20
N PRO A 26 -21.68 -49.59 37.67
CA PRO A 26 -21.35 -50.55 36.59
C PRO A 26 -22.46 -50.82 35.52
N THR A 27 -22.06 -51.67 34.57
CA THR A 27 -22.73 -52.38 33.47
C THR A 27 -24.10 -53.02 33.78
N HIS A 28 -25.04 -53.00 32.83
CA HIS A 28 -25.96 -54.12 32.57
C HIS A 28 -26.27 -54.27 31.07
N GLN A 29 -25.91 -55.43 30.54
CA GLN A 29 -26.31 -55.94 29.24
C GLN A 29 -27.77 -56.43 29.30
N ILE A 30 -28.57 -56.20 28.25
CA ILE A 30 -29.55 -57.17 27.75
C ILE A 30 -29.54 -57.12 26.21
N GLN A 31 -29.28 -58.28 25.61
CA GLN A 31 -29.40 -58.57 24.19
C GLN A 31 -30.81 -59.07 23.85
N SER A 32 -31.30 -58.72 22.66
CA SER A 32 -32.22 -59.54 21.84
C SER A 32 -32.12 -58.98 20.41
N GLY A 33 -31.46 -59.67 19.47
CA GLY A 33 -32.11 -60.46 18.39
C GLY A 33 -32.83 -59.54 17.40
N THR A 34 -32.50 -59.41 16.11
CA THR A 34 -32.23 -60.44 15.08
C THR A 34 -31.56 -59.80 13.85
N SER A 35 -30.76 -60.60 13.14
CA SER A 35 -30.04 -60.27 11.90
C SER A 35 -30.91 -59.76 10.75
N GLU A 36 -30.44 -58.70 10.08
CA GLU A 36 -30.65 -58.51 8.63
C GLU A 36 -29.36 -57.97 8.01
N LEU A 37 -28.78 -58.72 7.07
CA LEU A 37 -27.49 -58.46 6.44
C LEU A 37 -27.59 -57.26 5.48
N SER A 38 -26.93 -56.14 5.83
CA SER A 38 -26.70 -55.01 4.93
C SER A 38 -25.47 -55.26 4.02
N PRO A 39 -25.46 -54.81 2.76
CA PRO A 39 -24.34 -55.02 1.83
C PRO A 39 -23.07 -54.30 2.29
N PRO A 40 -21.86 -54.76 1.90
CA PRO A 40 -20.60 -54.20 2.38
C PRO A 40 -20.48 -52.73 1.98
N SER A 41 -20.36 -51.87 2.99
CA SER A 41 -20.07 -50.44 2.83
C SER A 41 -18.72 -50.29 2.12
N ARG A 42 -18.74 -49.63 0.95
CA ARG A 42 -17.51 -49.16 0.29
C ARG A 42 -16.76 -48.23 1.26
N PRO A 43 -15.43 -48.37 1.42
CA PRO A 43 -14.67 -47.44 2.23
C PRO A 43 -14.85 -46.03 1.65
N PRO A 44 -15.15 -45.01 2.45
CA PRO A 44 -15.18 -43.65 1.96
C PRO A 44 -13.79 -43.33 1.41
N CYS A 45 -13.73 -42.87 0.16
CA CYS A 45 -12.54 -42.32 -0.45
C CYS A 45 -12.12 -41.10 0.39
N SER A 46 -11.26 -41.33 1.37
CA SER A 46 -10.65 -40.31 2.24
C SER A 46 -9.43 -39.72 1.53
N THR A 47 -9.62 -39.17 0.34
CA THR A 47 -8.72 -38.15 -0.19
C THR A 47 -9.37 -36.81 0.12
N LEU A 48 -8.62 -35.87 0.73
CA LEU A 48 -9.07 -34.56 1.24
C LEU A 48 -9.41 -34.44 2.76
N SER A 49 -9.08 -35.42 3.61
CA SER A 49 -9.14 -35.23 5.08
C SER A 49 -8.16 -34.17 5.62
N PHE A 50 -7.19 -33.73 4.81
CA PHE A 50 -6.26 -32.64 5.12
C PHE A 50 -6.86 -31.22 5.06
N LEU A 51 -8.10 -31.07 4.56
CA LEU A 51 -8.76 -29.75 4.50
C LEU A 51 -9.61 -29.41 5.74
N LYS A 52 -9.79 -30.35 6.69
CA LYS A 52 -10.68 -30.14 7.84
C LYS A 52 -10.04 -29.39 9.03
N THR A 53 -8.71 -29.25 9.04
CA THR A 53 -7.95 -28.48 10.05
C THR A 53 -7.37 -27.17 9.54
N ALA A 54 -7.65 -26.78 8.29
CA ALA A 54 -7.25 -25.48 7.78
C ALA A 54 -8.11 -24.39 8.43
N ASN A 55 -7.53 -23.61 9.34
CA ASN A 55 -8.10 -22.35 9.82
C ASN A 55 -8.67 -21.59 8.62
N ARG A 56 -9.96 -21.23 8.65
CA ARG A 56 -10.60 -20.49 7.55
C ARG A 56 -9.75 -19.25 7.26
N PRO A 57 -9.34 -19.05 5.99
CA PRO A 57 -8.43 -17.97 5.68
C PRO A 57 -9.16 -16.64 5.85
N LYS A 58 -8.54 -15.71 6.58
CA LYS A 58 -9.13 -14.40 6.91
C LYS A 58 -9.50 -13.66 5.63
N LEU A 59 -10.77 -13.32 5.50
CA LEU A 59 -11.32 -12.65 4.32
C LEU A 59 -11.36 -11.15 4.58
N ARG A 60 -10.90 -10.36 3.61
CA ARG A 60 -10.97 -8.91 3.66
C ARG A 60 -11.79 -8.39 2.51
N VAL A 61 -12.85 -7.68 2.84
CA VAL A 61 -13.71 -6.99 1.86
C VAL A 61 -13.48 -5.49 2.00
N THR A 62 -13.40 -4.79 0.89
CA THR A 62 -13.35 -3.33 0.84
C THR A 62 -14.25 -2.85 -0.28
N SER A 63 -15.10 -1.88 0.01
CA SER A 63 -15.95 -1.21 -0.96
C SER A 63 -15.69 0.29 -0.85
N GLU A 64 -15.49 0.93 -1.99
CA GLU A 64 -15.19 2.35 -2.08
C GLU A 64 -16.10 2.98 -3.14
N PHE A 65 -16.92 3.93 -2.74
CA PHE A 65 -17.77 4.72 -3.62
C PHE A 65 -17.11 6.08 -3.87
N ASP A 66 -17.13 6.51 -5.12
CA ASP A 66 -16.68 7.83 -5.54
C ASP A 66 -17.82 8.54 -6.29
N SER A 67 -18.25 9.70 -5.79
CA SER A 67 -19.35 10.44 -6.40
C SER A 67 -18.98 11.11 -7.73
N ASP A 68 -17.69 11.28 -8.01
CA ASP A 68 -17.22 11.89 -9.25
C ASP A 68 -17.39 10.92 -10.43
N SER A 69 -16.94 9.67 -10.25
CA SER A 69 -17.13 8.62 -11.26
C SER A 69 -18.49 7.92 -11.18
N LEU A 70 -19.20 8.06 -10.05
CA LEU A 70 -20.42 7.30 -9.73
C LEU A 70 -20.20 5.77 -9.71
N LEU A 71 -18.95 5.33 -9.48
CA LEU A 71 -18.56 3.93 -9.47
C LEU A 71 -18.23 3.43 -8.05
N PHE A 72 -18.58 2.17 -7.81
CA PHE A 72 -18.15 1.41 -6.64
C PHE A 72 -16.97 0.53 -7.01
N LEU A 73 -15.84 0.72 -6.34
CA LEU A 73 -14.69 -0.17 -6.41
C LEU A 73 -14.75 -1.19 -5.28
N ASN A 74 -14.94 -2.46 -5.64
CA ASN A 74 -15.00 -3.57 -4.69
C ASN A 74 -13.73 -4.40 -4.78
N LYS A 75 -13.18 -4.74 -3.61
CA LYS A 75 -11.99 -5.57 -3.46
C LYS A 75 -12.25 -6.64 -2.42
N VAL A 76 -12.13 -7.90 -2.83
CA VAL A 76 -12.21 -9.05 -1.95
C VAL A 76 -10.84 -9.71 -1.95
N SER A 77 -10.22 -9.91 -0.80
CA SER A 77 -8.93 -10.57 -0.71
C SER A 77 -8.83 -11.53 0.45
N CYS A 78 -8.11 -12.60 0.22
CA CYS A 78 -7.99 -13.71 1.14
C CYS A 78 -6.52 -14.13 1.19
N LYS A 79 -5.99 -14.40 2.38
CA LYS A 79 -4.62 -14.90 2.53
C LYS A 79 -4.65 -16.42 2.62
N LEU A 80 -3.87 -17.07 1.79
CA LEU A 80 -3.79 -18.52 1.67
C LEU A 80 -2.50 -19.03 2.32
N PHE A 81 -2.49 -20.31 2.70
CA PHE A 81 -1.30 -21.03 3.20
C PHE A 81 -0.55 -20.26 4.30
N ASP A 82 -1.22 -19.96 5.43
CA ASP A 82 -0.62 -19.24 6.56
C ASP A 82 0.07 -17.90 6.20
N ASN A 83 -0.55 -17.16 5.28
CA ASN A 83 -0.06 -15.87 4.74
C ASN A 83 1.09 -15.97 3.72
N LEU A 84 1.41 -17.16 3.20
CA LEU A 84 2.41 -17.32 2.14
C LEU A 84 1.94 -16.80 0.78
N ALA A 85 0.63 -16.79 0.55
CA ALA A 85 0.04 -16.23 -0.65
C ALA A 85 -1.22 -15.41 -0.36
N LYS A 86 -1.63 -14.62 -1.34
CA LYS A 86 -2.82 -13.78 -1.30
C LYS A 86 -3.55 -13.88 -2.63
N LEU A 87 -4.83 -14.23 -2.56
CA LEU A 87 -5.77 -14.10 -3.66
C LEU A 87 -6.55 -12.80 -3.47
N LYS A 88 -6.74 -12.02 -4.54
CA LYS A 88 -7.52 -10.79 -4.52
C LYS A 88 -8.32 -10.66 -5.82
N LEU A 89 -9.63 -10.51 -5.67
CA LEU A 89 -10.56 -10.07 -6.69
C LEU A 89 -10.81 -8.56 -6.55
N SER A 90 -10.84 -7.84 -7.65
CA SER A 90 -11.20 -6.43 -7.74
C SER A 90 -12.15 -6.24 -8.89
N PHE A 91 -13.16 -5.40 -8.75
CA PHE A 91 -14.04 -5.01 -9.85
C PHE A 91 -14.69 -3.67 -9.54
N GLN A 92 -15.17 -3.01 -10.58
CA GLN A 92 -15.98 -1.80 -10.46
C GLN A 92 -17.44 -2.13 -10.78
N ASN A 93 -18.38 -1.41 -10.18
CA ASN A 93 -19.76 -1.45 -10.62
C ASN A 93 -20.44 -0.07 -10.55
N ASN A 94 -21.36 0.20 -11.46
CA ASN A 94 -22.16 1.42 -11.48
C ASN A 94 -23.47 1.26 -10.67
N SER A 95 -24.32 2.29 -10.70
CA SER A 95 -25.62 2.31 -10.02
C SER A 95 -26.61 1.29 -10.60
N GLN A 96 -26.44 0.91 -11.87
CA GLN A 96 -27.20 -0.14 -12.56
C GLN A 96 -26.71 -1.55 -12.22
N ARG A 97 -25.66 -1.68 -11.38
CA ARG A 97 -24.98 -2.95 -11.02
C ARG A 97 -24.26 -3.64 -12.18
N GLU A 98 -23.99 -2.91 -13.26
CA GLU A 98 -23.12 -3.39 -14.32
C GLU A 98 -21.69 -3.45 -13.81
N ILE A 99 -21.00 -4.55 -14.10
CA ILE A 99 -19.64 -4.81 -13.61
C ILE A 99 -18.65 -4.45 -14.71
N SER A 100 -17.60 -3.71 -14.36
CA SER A 100 -16.50 -3.35 -15.25
C SER A 100 -15.13 -3.56 -14.57
N GLN A 101 -14.09 -3.69 -15.39
CA GLN A 101 -12.71 -3.94 -14.98
C GLN A 101 -12.53 -5.06 -13.92
N PRO A 102 -13.14 -6.25 -14.10
CA PRO A 102 -12.89 -7.37 -13.21
C PRO A 102 -11.43 -7.86 -13.32
N GLN A 103 -10.75 -7.91 -12.17
CA GLN A 103 -9.36 -8.30 -12.06
C GLN A 103 -9.17 -9.35 -10.97
N VAL A 104 -8.46 -10.42 -11.30
CA VAL A 104 -8.08 -11.47 -10.36
C VAL A 104 -6.57 -11.45 -10.20
N SER A 105 -6.09 -11.39 -8.96
CA SER A 105 -4.67 -11.38 -8.65
C SER A 105 -4.30 -12.44 -7.64
N PHE A 106 -3.23 -13.16 -7.93
CA PHE A 106 -2.57 -14.07 -7.03
C PHE A 106 -1.17 -13.52 -6.74
N THR A 107 -0.81 -13.37 -5.46
CA THR A 107 0.50 -12.85 -5.07
C THR A 107 1.10 -13.75 -4.01
N SER A 108 2.30 -14.26 -4.27
CA SER A 108 3.15 -14.99 -3.33
C SER A 108 4.49 -14.28 -3.16
N LYS A 109 5.42 -14.86 -2.40
CA LYS A 109 6.78 -14.33 -2.25
C LYS A 109 7.53 -14.23 -3.59
N HIS A 110 7.42 -15.25 -4.44
CA HIS A 110 8.24 -15.39 -5.64
C HIS A 110 7.48 -15.14 -6.94
N VAL A 111 6.16 -15.29 -6.94
CA VAL A 111 5.34 -15.13 -8.15
C VAL A 111 4.11 -14.30 -7.83
N SER A 112 3.82 -13.34 -8.70
CA SER A 112 2.56 -12.61 -8.73
C SER A 112 1.96 -12.68 -10.13
N VAL A 113 0.67 -12.99 -10.19
CA VAL A 113 -0.12 -13.04 -11.41
C VAL A 113 -1.29 -12.07 -11.26
N LEU A 114 -1.49 -11.20 -12.24
CA LEU A 114 -2.64 -10.32 -12.34
C LEU A 114 -3.33 -10.63 -13.67
N TYR A 115 -4.55 -11.13 -13.60
CA TYR A 115 -5.40 -11.37 -14.74
C TYR A 115 -6.45 -10.28 -14.83
N ASP A 116 -6.47 -9.58 -15.96
CA ASP A 116 -7.53 -8.65 -16.33
C ASP A 116 -8.54 -9.41 -17.20
N VAL A 117 -9.75 -9.58 -16.68
CA VAL A 117 -10.80 -10.41 -17.29
C VAL A 117 -11.39 -9.72 -18.53
N GLU A 118 -11.50 -8.40 -18.51
CA GLU A 118 -12.06 -7.60 -19.60
C GLU A 118 -11.10 -7.55 -20.78
N GLU A 119 -9.82 -7.29 -20.51
CA GLU A 119 -8.77 -7.28 -21.53
C GLU A 119 -8.34 -8.68 -21.97
N LYS A 120 -8.76 -9.73 -21.25
CA LYS A 120 -8.27 -11.12 -21.40
C LYS A 120 -6.74 -11.18 -21.38
N ASN A 121 -6.13 -10.38 -20.51
CA ASN A 121 -4.68 -10.23 -20.42
C ASN A 121 -4.15 -10.69 -19.07
N THR A 122 -2.95 -11.27 -19.07
CA THR A 122 -2.25 -11.71 -17.87
C THR A 122 -0.92 -10.99 -17.73
N PHE A 123 -0.68 -10.40 -16.58
CA PHE A 123 0.62 -9.89 -16.16
C PHE A 123 1.24 -10.85 -15.15
N ILE A 124 2.43 -11.34 -15.46
CA ILE A 124 3.19 -12.26 -14.63
C ILE A 124 4.43 -11.54 -14.13
N LYS A 125 4.67 -11.60 -12.82
CA LYS A 125 5.89 -11.16 -12.16
C LYS A 125 6.49 -12.34 -11.43
N SER A 126 7.74 -12.68 -11.70
CA SER A 126 8.50 -13.68 -10.97
C SER A 126 9.78 -13.08 -10.36
N THR A 127 10.22 -13.64 -9.25
CA THR A 127 11.42 -13.25 -8.53
C THR A 127 12.06 -14.49 -7.92
N LEU A 128 13.29 -14.78 -8.34
CA LEU A 128 14.07 -15.94 -7.95
C LEU A 128 15.38 -15.49 -7.30
N ASP A 129 15.62 -15.92 -6.07
CA ASP A 129 16.88 -15.69 -5.38
C ASP A 129 17.84 -16.84 -5.76
N VAL A 130 18.80 -16.57 -6.66
CA VAL A 130 19.75 -17.59 -7.17
C VAL A 130 20.92 -17.76 -6.20
N HIS A 131 21.32 -16.68 -5.54
CA HIS A 131 22.38 -16.64 -4.53
C HIS A 131 22.01 -15.57 -3.49
N PRO A 132 22.53 -15.59 -2.24
CA PRO A 132 22.25 -14.54 -1.24
C PRO A 132 22.50 -13.09 -1.69
N ARG A 133 23.29 -12.91 -2.75
CA ARG A 133 23.63 -11.61 -3.36
C ARG A 133 23.16 -11.48 -4.81
N LEU A 134 22.40 -12.42 -5.35
CA LEU A 134 21.97 -12.42 -6.75
C LEU A 134 20.49 -12.77 -6.86
N GLN A 135 19.70 -11.84 -7.40
CA GLN A 135 18.27 -12.01 -7.62
C GLN A 135 17.95 -11.83 -9.10
N LEU A 136 17.14 -12.75 -9.64
CA LEU A 136 16.54 -12.65 -10.96
C LEU A 136 15.08 -12.21 -10.83
N ARG A 137 14.65 -11.30 -11.69
CA ARG A 137 13.26 -10.83 -11.80
C ARG A 137 12.83 -10.96 -13.25
N ALA A 138 11.60 -11.41 -13.47
CA ALA A 138 10.98 -11.35 -14.79
C ALA A 138 9.58 -10.75 -14.66
N LEU A 139 9.26 -9.88 -15.62
CA LEU A 139 7.96 -9.25 -15.81
C LEU A 139 7.49 -9.60 -17.21
N HIS A 140 6.24 -10.05 -17.36
CA HIS A 140 5.72 -10.45 -18.66
C HIS A 140 4.24 -10.11 -18.80
N ASN A 141 3.89 -9.45 -19.90
CA ASN A 141 2.54 -9.19 -20.38
C ASN A 141 2.23 -10.21 -21.49
N VAL A 142 1.35 -11.16 -21.19
CA VAL A 142 1.07 -12.32 -22.05
C VAL A 142 0.42 -11.91 -23.36
N LYS A 143 -0.57 -10.99 -23.34
CA LYS A 143 -1.30 -10.56 -24.55
C LYS A 143 -0.39 -9.74 -25.48
N ALA A 144 0.43 -8.85 -24.92
CA ALA A 144 1.36 -8.04 -25.70
C ALA A 144 2.64 -8.80 -26.11
N GLN A 145 2.87 -10.00 -25.57
CA GLN A 145 4.11 -10.76 -25.71
C GLN A 145 5.37 -9.97 -25.34
N GLN A 146 5.22 -8.97 -24.46
CA GLN A 146 6.29 -8.06 -24.05
C GLN A 146 6.60 -8.22 -22.57
N GLY A 147 7.84 -7.96 -22.18
CA GLY A 147 8.27 -8.11 -20.80
C GLY A 147 9.61 -7.44 -20.53
N GLU A 148 10.12 -7.67 -19.33
CA GLU A 148 11.44 -7.27 -18.90
C GLU A 148 12.04 -8.38 -18.05
N VAL A 149 13.28 -8.75 -18.32
CA VAL A 149 14.09 -9.60 -17.44
C VAL A 149 15.15 -8.74 -16.79
N ALA A 150 15.34 -8.89 -15.48
CA ALA A 150 16.32 -8.14 -14.74
C ALA A 150 17.11 -9.06 -13.80
N MET A 151 18.39 -8.77 -13.65
CA MET A 151 19.31 -9.41 -12.73
C MET A 151 19.88 -8.33 -11.82
N GLU A 152 19.73 -8.49 -10.50
CA GLU A 152 20.29 -7.60 -9.50
C GLU A 152 21.32 -8.34 -8.64
N ALA A 153 22.56 -7.85 -8.66
CA ALA A 153 23.67 -8.35 -7.89
C ALA A 153 24.08 -7.36 -6.79
N ASN A 154 23.96 -7.76 -5.53
CA ASN A 154 24.48 -6.99 -4.40
C ASN A 154 26.01 -7.11 -4.35
N LEU A 155 26.71 -5.98 -4.35
CA LEU A 155 28.16 -5.93 -4.27
C LEU A 155 28.63 -6.19 -2.83
N THR A 156 29.95 -6.31 -2.62
CA THR A 156 30.53 -6.61 -1.29
C THR A 156 30.25 -5.52 -0.26
N GLU A 157 30.18 -4.28 -0.70
CA GLU A 157 29.93 -3.14 0.16
C GLU A 157 28.42 -2.93 0.39
N PRO A 158 27.98 -2.74 1.64
CA PRO A 158 26.57 -2.49 1.94
C PRO A 158 26.02 -1.29 1.17
N GLY A 159 24.86 -1.48 0.53
CA GLY A 159 24.17 -0.43 -0.21
C GLY A 159 24.64 -0.24 -1.66
N TYR A 160 25.60 -1.06 -2.12
CA TYR A 160 25.99 -1.11 -3.52
C TYR A 160 25.35 -2.31 -4.24
N SER A 161 24.72 -2.08 -5.38
CA SER A 161 24.23 -3.16 -6.25
C SER A 161 24.33 -2.79 -7.72
N LEU A 162 24.48 -3.81 -8.57
CA LEU A 162 24.45 -3.69 -10.02
C LEU A 162 23.20 -4.40 -10.54
N GLU A 163 22.37 -3.68 -11.29
CA GLU A 163 21.19 -4.21 -11.95
C GLU A 163 21.38 -4.19 -13.47
N LEU A 164 21.14 -5.31 -14.13
CA LEU A 164 21.06 -5.42 -15.59
C LEU A 164 19.64 -5.81 -15.96
N SER A 165 18.93 -4.95 -16.68
CA SER A 165 17.56 -5.18 -17.13
C SER A 165 17.47 -5.13 -18.66
N SER A 166 16.75 -6.04 -19.29
CA SER A 166 16.50 -6.05 -20.73
C SER A 166 15.00 -6.24 -21.00
N PRO A 167 14.41 -5.44 -21.91
CA PRO A 167 13.11 -5.76 -22.47
C PRO A 167 13.15 -7.10 -23.22
N VAL A 168 12.01 -7.80 -23.26
CA VAL A 168 11.79 -9.06 -23.98
C VAL A 168 10.56 -8.87 -24.87
N PRO A 169 10.56 -9.31 -26.15
CA PRO A 169 11.58 -10.14 -26.80
C PRO A 169 12.79 -9.36 -27.32
N ILE A 170 12.62 -8.08 -27.65
CA ILE A 170 13.66 -7.24 -28.25
C ILE A 170 13.68 -5.89 -27.53
N GLY A 171 14.87 -5.42 -27.17
CA GLY A 171 15.09 -4.08 -26.62
C GLY A 171 16.53 -3.91 -26.16
N TYR A 172 16.92 -2.65 -25.96
CA TYR A 172 18.27 -2.33 -25.51
C TYR A 172 18.40 -2.55 -23.99
N PRO A 173 19.47 -3.23 -23.53
CA PRO A 173 19.68 -3.45 -22.11
C PRO A 173 19.97 -2.12 -21.40
N ARG A 174 19.55 -2.07 -20.14
CA ARG A 174 19.84 -1.00 -19.20
C ARG A 174 20.68 -1.55 -18.05
N ALA A 175 21.80 -0.88 -17.77
CA ALA A 175 22.67 -1.20 -16.66
C ALA A 175 22.58 -0.10 -15.60
N THR A 176 22.28 -0.45 -14.35
CA THR A 176 22.11 0.50 -13.25
C THR A 176 23.04 0.15 -12.10
N LEU A 177 23.94 1.06 -11.75
CA LEU A 177 24.75 0.99 -10.54
C LEU A 177 24.03 1.77 -9.42
N LYS A 178 23.64 1.08 -8.36
CA LYS A 178 23.09 1.67 -7.14
C LYS A 178 24.19 1.76 -6.08
N PHE A 179 24.17 2.83 -5.31
CA PHE A 179 25.09 3.10 -4.20
C PHE A 179 24.34 3.81 -3.06
N PRO A 180 24.87 3.89 -1.83
CA PRO A 180 24.11 4.38 -0.67
C PRO A 180 23.48 5.77 -0.83
N LEU A 181 24.09 6.60 -1.67
CA LEU A 181 23.71 7.98 -1.90
C LEU A 181 23.06 8.22 -3.26
N GLY A 182 22.77 7.19 -4.05
CA GLY A 182 22.28 7.41 -5.40
C GLY A 182 22.29 6.21 -6.32
N GLU A 183 22.00 6.46 -7.59
CA GLU A 183 22.12 5.47 -8.65
C GLU A 183 22.45 6.15 -9.98
N ILE A 184 23.12 5.42 -10.87
CA ILE A 184 23.40 5.84 -12.25
C ILE A 184 22.98 4.69 -13.15
N SER A 185 22.19 5.01 -14.18
CA SER A 185 21.73 4.06 -15.20
C SER A 185 22.22 4.46 -16.58
N LEU A 186 22.66 3.47 -17.32
CA LEU A 186 23.12 3.54 -18.69
C LEU A 186 22.17 2.73 -19.57
N GLN A 187 21.66 3.31 -20.66
CA GLN A 187 20.81 2.60 -21.60
C GLN A 187 21.06 3.08 -23.03
N GLU A 188 21.23 2.17 -23.97
CA GLU A 188 21.26 2.52 -25.38
C GLU A 188 19.86 2.91 -25.84
N LYS A 189 19.75 4.04 -26.55
CA LYS A 189 18.55 4.48 -27.24
C LYS A 189 18.87 4.61 -28.73
N GLU A 190 17.88 4.29 -29.55
CA GLU A 190 17.95 4.55 -30.98
C GLU A 190 17.28 5.89 -31.25
N GLU A 191 18.03 6.83 -31.81
CA GLU A 191 17.53 8.16 -32.13
C GLU A 191 16.72 8.07 -33.43
N GLU A 192 15.39 8.24 -33.33
CA GLU A 192 14.43 8.03 -34.43
C GLU A 192 14.79 8.84 -35.70
N GLU A 193 15.41 10.01 -35.54
CA GLU A 193 15.74 10.91 -36.65
C GLU A 193 17.03 10.56 -37.39
N LYS A 194 17.98 9.83 -36.77
CA LYS A 194 19.35 9.69 -37.30
C LYS A 194 19.84 8.25 -37.44
N GLN A 195 19.06 7.25 -37.04
CA GLN A 195 19.50 5.84 -36.93
C GLN A 195 20.85 5.71 -36.20
N LYS A 196 21.14 6.67 -35.30
CA LYS A 196 22.37 6.72 -34.53
C LYS A 196 22.08 6.14 -33.17
N ARG A 197 22.87 5.14 -32.77
CA ARG A 197 22.85 4.62 -31.41
C ARG A 197 23.45 5.66 -30.48
N THR A 198 22.64 6.16 -29.57
CA THR A 198 23.07 7.12 -28.54
C THR A 198 22.97 6.45 -27.17
N LEU A 199 23.90 6.79 -26.29
CA LEU A 199 23.95 6.27 -24.95
C LEU A 199 23.24 7.26 -24.03
N SER A 200 22.08 6.88 -23.49
CA SER A 200 21.38 7.68 -22.50
C SER A 200 21.94 7.40 -21.11
N VAL A 201 22.21 8.47 -20.37
CA VAL A 201 22.68 8.43 -18.98
C VAL A 201 21.61 9.08 -18.12
N ASN A 202 21.12 8.38 -17.12
CA ASN A 202 20.28 8.96 -16.06
C ASN A 202 20.93 8.69 -14.72
N GLY A 203 20.68 9.54 -13.74
CA GLY A 203 21.21 9.29 -12.41
C GLY A 203 20.66 10.23 -11.36
N ILE A 204 20.75 9.79 -10.11
CA ILE A 204 20.40 10.58 -8.95
C ILE A 204 21.51 10.47 -7.92
N LEU A 205 21.93 11.62 -7.38
CA LEU A 205 22.90 11.72 -6.29
C LEU A 205 22.28 12.54 -5.16
N LYS A 206 22.37 12.03 -3.94
CA LYS A 206 21.88 12.66 -2.71
C LYS A 206 23.02 12.81 -1.73
N ARG A 207 23.19 13.99 -1.14
CA ARG A 207 24.22 14.22 -0.12
C ARG A 207 23.67 15.09 1.00
N GLN A 208 23.97 14.70 2.23
CA GLN A 208 23.74 15.57 3.38
C GLN A 208 24.69 16.77 3.28
N VAL A 209 24.15 17.97 3.30
CA VAL A 209 24.89 19.23 3.27
C VAL A 209 24.26 20.14 4.31
N MET A 210 25.03 20.58 5.30
CA MET A 210 24.52 21.31 6.46
C MET A 210 23.33 20.54 7.12
N ASN A 211 22.22 21.23 7.37
CA ASN A 211 21.00 20.68 7.99
C ASN A 211 19.99 20.17 6.96
N GLY A 212 20.40 19.95 5.70
CA GLY A 212 19.51 19.49 4.63
C GLY A 212 20.15 18.47 3.71
N VAL A 213 19.38 18.02 2.73
CA VAL A 213 19.81 17.06 1.71
C VAL A 213 19.82 17.74 0.36
N CYS A 214 21.00 17.82 -0.27
CA CYS A 214 21.13 18.17 -1.67
C CYS A 214 20.84 16.94 -2.54
N THR A 215 20.03 17.09 -3.58
CA THR A 215 19.73 16.07 -4.59
C THR A 215 20.04 16.64 -5.96
N ALA A 216 20.87 15.95 -6.73
CA ALA A 216 21.04 16.15 -8.15
C ALA A 216 20.37 14.99 -8.88
N LEU A 217 19.41 15.28 -9.76
CA LEU A 217 18.73 14.30 -10.61
C LEU A 217 19.00 14.68 -12.06
N TYR A 218 19.64 13.80 -12.81
CA TYR A 218 19.85 13.95 -14.24
C TYR A 218 18.98 12.94 -14.97
N THR A 219 18.10 13.40 -15.84
CA THR A 219 17.20 12.52 -16.62
C THR A 219 16.91 13.16 -17.97
N ASP A 220 17.10 12.40 -19.05
CA ASP A 220 16.79 12.84 -20.42
C ASP A 220 17.33 14.25 -20.73
N GLU A 221 18.62 14.46 -20.45
CA GLU A 221 19.35 15.73 -20.66
C GLU A 221 18.99 16.90 -19.73
N GLU A 222 18.04 16.72 -18.82
CA GLU A 222 17.68 17.70 -17.79
C GLU A 222 18.39 17.42 -16.46
N LEU A 223 19.11 18.40 -15.91
CA LEU A 223 19.68 18.35 -14.56
C LEU A 223 18.82 19.15 -13.58
N ARG A 224 18.13 18.46 -12.67
CA ARG A 224 17.37 19.05 -11.58
C ARG A 224 18.14 19.01 -10.27
N LEU A 225 18.46 20.19 -9.75
CA LEU A 225 19.07 20.38 -8.43
C LEU A 225 17.99 20.74 -7.42
N ARG A 226 18.00 20.08 -6.25
CA ARG A 226 17.04 20.31 -5.16
C ARG A 226 17.74 20.26 -3.82
N TYR A 227 17.55 21.26 -2.99
CA TYR A 227 17.94 21.22 -1.59
C TYR A 227 16.70 20.98 -0.73
N ALA A 228 16.76 20.09 0.26
CA ALA A 228 15.65 19.81 1.15
C ALA A 228 16.08 20.02 2.59
N TYR A 229 15.71 21.17 3.16
CA TYR A 229 15.83 21.46 4.58
C TYR A 229 14.54 21.07 5.30
N LYS A 230 14.67 20.47 6.49
CA LYS A 230 13.53 20.14 7.34
C LYS A 230 13.91 20.08 8.81
N ASP A 231 13.11 20.77 9.62
CA ASP A 231 13.08 20.63 11.08
C ASP A 231 11.65 20.26 11.55
N ASP A 232 11.38 20.36 12.86
CA ASP A 232 10.10 20.00 13.45
C ASP A 232 8.94 20.91 13.00
N ALA A 233 9.23 22.19 12.76
CA ALA A 233 8.25 23.22 12.45
C ALA A 233 8.24 23.61 10.97
N LEU A 234 9.32 23.41 10.24
CA LEU A 234 9.55 23.95 8.90
C LEU A 234 10.10 22.88 7.95
N SER A 235 9.71 22.96 6.68
CA SER A 235 10.45 22.35 5.58
C SER A 235 10.56 23.37 4.45
N PHE A 236 11.73 23.51 3.87
CA PHE A 236 12.00 24.41 2.76
C PHE A 236 12.79 23.67 1.69
N ILE A 237 12.26 23.67 0.46
CA ILE A 237 12.72 22.82 -0.63
C ILE A 237 12.83 23.64 -1.91
N PRO A 238 13.90 24.42 -2.10
CA PRO A 238 14.17 25.07 -3.37
C PRO A 238 14.66 24.04 -4.41
N SER A 239 14.34 24.29 -5.67
CA SER A 239 14.86 23.55 -6.81
C SER A 239 15.07 24.42 -8.03
N ILE A 240 16.05 24.02 -8.85
CA ILE A 240 16.32 24.59 -10.17
C ILE A 240 16.56 23.46 -11.17
N SER A 241 16.04 23.60 -12.38
CA SER A 241 16.28 22.71 -13.51
C SER A 241 17.21 23.37 -14.52
N LEU A 242 18.16 22.62 -15.06
CA LEU A 242 19.12 23.04 -16.08
C LEU A 242 18.96 22.15 -17.32
N PRO A 243 19.11 22.69 -18.55
CA PRO A 243 19.56 24.05 -18.87
C PRO A 243 18.45 25.11 -18.87
N SER A 244 17.18 24.73 -18.62
CA SER A 244 16.04 25.66 -18.66
C SER A 244 16.13 26.82 -17.67
N ASN A 245 16.97 26.69 -16.63
CA ASN A 245 17.06 27.59 -15.48
C ASN A 245 15.75 27.71 -14.69
N ALA A 246 14.83 26.75 -14.88
CA ALA A 246 13.52 26.83 -14.31
C ALA A 246 13.57 26.65 -12.78
N ALA A 247 13.11 27.64 -12.03
CA ALA A 247 13.25 27.69 -10.57
C ALA A 247 11.91 27.52 -9.86
N SER A 248 11.93 26.84 -8.71
CA SER A 248 10.75 26.71 -7.86
C SER A 248 11.13 26.48 -6.39
N PHE A 249 10.18 26.67 -5.49
CA PHE A 249 10.33 26.23 -4.11
C PHE A 249 9.06 25.63 -3.54
N ALA A 250 9.22 24.65 -2.65
CA ALA A 250 8.16 24.19 -1.77
C ALA A 250 8.48 24.55 -0.33
N PHE A 251 7.48 25.00 0.40
CA PHE A 251 7.58 25.39 1.80
C PHE A 251 6.47 24.71 2.60
N LYS A 252 6.79 24.24 3.82
CA LYS A 252 5.80 23.69 4.76
C LYS A 252 6.06 24.24 6.14
N ARG A 253 5.06 24.86 6.75
CA ARG A 253 5.12 25.37 8.13
C ARG A 253 4.08 24.67 8.99
N ARG A 254 4.50 24.17 10.14
CA ARG A 254 3.61 23.78 11.23
C ARG A 254 3.50 24.94 12.20
N PHE A 255 2.27 25.34 12.50
CA PHE A 255 1.98 26.34 13.52
C PHE A 255 1.70 25.69 14.87
N SER A 256 1.23 24.44 14.84
CA SER A 256 0.96 23.59 15.99
C SER A 256 1.08 22.11 15.58
N PRO A 257 0.94 21.16 16.52
CA PRO A 257 0.85 19.73 16.17
C PRO A 257 -0.32 19.39 15.23
N SER A 258 -1.40 20.18 15.26
CA SER A 258 -2.60 19.99 14.43
C SER A 258 -2.58 20.76 13.12
N ASP A 259 -1.85 21.87 13.06
CA ASP A 259 -1.97 22.89 12.00
C ASP A 259 -0.72 22.94 11.12
N LYS A 260 -0.93 22.81 9.80
CA LYS A 260 0.14 22.84 8.81
C LYS A 260 -0.29 23.60 7.56
N LEU A 261 0.53 24.55 7.13
CA LEU A 261 0.47 25.16 5.81
C LEU A 261 1.54 24.54 4.91
N SER A 262 1.17 24.25 3.66
CA SER A 262 2.09 23.90 2.57
C SER A 262 1.91 24.93 1.47
N TYR A 263 3.00 25.37 0.87
CA TYR A 263 3.02 26.32 -0.23
C TYR A 263 4.01 25.83 -1.27
N TRP A 264 3.72 26.05 -2.54
CA TRP A 264 4.62 25.79 -3.66
C TRP A 264 4.52 26.93 -4.64
N TYR A 265 5.65 27.31 -5.22
CA TYR A 265 5.76 28.40 -6.19
C TYR A 265 6.76 28.02 -7.29
N ASN A 266 6.41 28.32 -8.54
CA ASN A 266 7.27 28.24 -9.70
C ASN A 266 7.54 29.66 -10.23
N PHE A 267 8.82 30.02 -10.36
CA PHE A 267 9.23 31.36 -10.76
C PHE A 267 9.04 31.63 -12.25
N ASP A 268 9.06 30.61 -13.10
CA ASP A 268 8.99 30.77 -14.55
C ASP A 268 7.54 30.90 -15.02
N SER A 269 6.65 30.04 -14.48
CA SER A 269 5.24 30.05 -14.85
C SER A 269 4.38 30.97 -13.98
N ASN A 270 4.95 31.52 -12.89
CA ASN A 270 4.22 32.22 -11.82
C ASN A 270 3.08 31.37 -11.19
N MET A 271 3.12 30.04 -11.39
CA MET A 271 2.13 29.14 -10.82
C MET A 271 2.46 28.83 -9.37
N TRP A 272 1.43 28.76 -8.55
CA TRP A 272 1.53 28.52 -7.12
C TRP A 272 0.37 27.71 -6.59
N SER A 273 0.62 27.01 -5.49
CA SER A 273 -0.43 26.34 -4.73
C SER A 273 -0.23 26.50 -3.24
N ALA A 274 -1.33 26.59 -2.51
CA ALA A 274 -1.33 26.66 -1.06
C ALA A 274 -2.30 25.63 -0.50
N VAL A 275 -1.90 24.91 0.54
CA VAL A 275 -2.74 23.91 1.22
C VAL A 275 -2.59 24.06 2.72
N TYR A 276 -3.68 24.43 3.37
CA TYR A 276 -3.82 24.36 4.81
C TYR A 276 -4.41 23.02 5.23
N LYS A 277 -3.86 22.42 6.28
CA LYS A 277 -4.33 21.19 6.90
C LYS A 277 -4.50 21.43 8.39
N ARG A 278 -5.66 21.06 8.92
CA ARG A 278 -5.92 20.94 10.35
C ARG A 278 -6.37 19.53 10.71
N THR A 279 -5.83 18.98 11.78
CA THR A 279 -6.23 17.68 12.32
C THR A 279 -6.87 17.89 13.69
N TYR A 280 -8.09 17.39 13.88
CA TYR A 280 -8.82 17.46 15.15
C TYR A 280 -8.89 16.05 15.74
N GLY A 281 -8.10 15.81 16.79
CA GLY A 281 -7.99 14.49 17.40
C GLY A 281 -7.48 13.43 16.40
N LYS A 282 -8.06 12.22 16.46
CA LYS A 282 -7.69 11.09 15.60
C LYS A 282 -8.62 10.89 14.41
N ASP A 283 -9.82 11.42 14.49
CA ASP A 283 -10.93 11.05 13.61
C ASP A 283 -11.25 12.09 12.55
N TYR A 284 -10.75 13.33 12.69
CA TYR A 284 -11.13 14.41 11.80
C TYR A 284 -9.92 15.13 11.23
N LYS A 285 -9.97 15.38 9.92
CA LYS A 285 -8.94 16.17 9.23
C LYS A 285 -9.58 17.04 8.17
N LEU A 286 -9.44 18.34 8.38
CA LEU A 286 -9.79 19.35 7.40
C LEU A 286 -8.55 19.67 6.55
N LYS A 287 -8.77 19.83 5.25
CA LYS A 287 -7.79 20.46 4.36
C LYS A 287 -8.52 21.46 3.50
N ALA A 288 -7.89 22.58 3.21
CA ALA A 288 -8.33 23.51 2.19
C ALA A 288 -7.12 23.96 1.40
N GLY A 289 -7.30 24.18 0.11
CA GLY A 289 -6.22 24.63 -0.74
C GLY A 289 -6.69 25.32 -1.99
N TYR A 290 -5.73 25.90 -2.70
CA TYR A 290 -5.90 26.51 -4.00
C TYR A 290 -4.70 26.13 -4.86
N ASP A 291 -4.95 25.90 -6.13
CA ASP A 291 -3.94 25.64 -7.15
C ASP A 291 -4.18 26.59 -8.33
N SER A 292 -3.19 27.43 -8.64
CA SER A 292 -3.31 28.45 -9.68
C SER A 292 -3.20 27.89 -11.08
N ASP A 293 -2.57 26.72 -11.26
CA ASP A 293 -2.36 26.12 -12.58
C ASP A 293 -3.69 25.64 -13.17
N VAL A 294 -4.50 24.99 -12.33
CA VAL A 294 -5.87 24.59 -12.65
C VAL A 294 -6.92 25.60 -12.18
N ARG A 295 -6.49 26.72 -11.59
CA ARG A 295 -7.34 27.81 -11.08
C ARG A 295 -8.49 27.31 -10.20
N LEU A 296 -8.17 26.42 -9.26
CA LEU A 296 -9.16 25.65 -8.50
C LEU A 296 -8.95 25.78 -7.00
N GLY A 297 -9.96 26.29 -6.31
CA GLY A 297 -10.08 26.20 -4.86
C GLY A 297 -10.70 24.86 -4.46
N TRP A 298 -10.23 24.26 -3.38
CA TRP A 298 -10.85 23.05 -2.84
C TRP A 298 -10.81 22.98 -1.32
N ALA A 299 -11.80 22.30 -0.75
CA ALA A 299 -11.83 21.98 0.67
C ALA A 299 -12.24 20.52 0.86
N SER A 300 -11.57 19.80 1.75
CA SER A 300 -11.91 18.43 2.08
C SER A 300 -12.00 18.17 3.57
N LEU A 301 -13.03 17.42 3.98
CA LEU A 301 -13.21 16.92 5.34
C LEU A 301 -13.08 15.40 5.33
N TRP A 302 -12.13 14.89 6.10
CA TRP A 302 -11.97 13.46 6.34
C TRP A 302 -12.54 13.10 7.71
N VAL A 303 -13.34 12.03 7.75
CA VAL A 303 -13.93 11.45 8.97
C VAL A 303 -13.54 9.98 9.09
N GLY A 304 -13.00 9.59 10.25
CA GLY A 304 -12.65 8.21 10.64
C GLY A 304 -11.19 8.07 11.12
N ASP A 305 -10.96 7.15 12.06
CA ASP A 305 -9.65 6.88 12.68
C ASP A 305 -8.60 6.45 11.64
N GLU A 306 -7.61 7.32 11.43
CA GLU A 306 -6.49 7.08 10.50
C GLU A 306 -5.49 6.05 11.05
N ALA A 307 -5.40 5.90 12.37
CA ALA A 307 -4.40 5.08 13.07
C ALA A 307 -4.94 3.75 13.61
N GLY A 308 -6.25 3.50 13.49
CA GLY A 308 -6.91 2.33 14.06
C GLY A 308 -6.14 1.06 13.73
N LYS A 309 -5.68 0.33 14.74
CA LYS A 309 -4.93 -0.90 14.52
C LYS A 309 -5.85 -1.92 13.83
N VAL A 310 -5.36 -2.53 12.75
CA VAL A 310 -6.09 -3.52 11.92
C VAL A 310 -6.59 -4.73 12.71
N LYS A 311 -6.10 -4.96 13.94
CA LYS A 311 -6.45 -6.13 14.76
C LYS A 311 -7.62 -5.91 15.72
N THR A 312 -8.03 -4.67 16.00
CA THR A 312 -8.97 -4.37 17.11
C THR A 312 -10.35 -3.89 16.67
N THR A 313 -10.53 -3.52 15.40
CA THR A 313 -11.80 -2.98 14.91
C THR A 313 -12.18 -3.71 13.62
N PRO A 314 -13.23 -4.57 13.64
CA PRO A 314 -13.62 -5.39 12.48
C PRO A 314 -14.17 -4.55 11.32
N MET A 315 -14.63 -3.33 11.59
CA MET A 315 -15.13 -2.40 10.58
C MET A 315 -14.36 -1.08 10.63
N LYS A 316 -13.96 -0.59 9.45
CA LYS A 316 -13.39 0.75 9.30
C LYS A 316 -14.14 1.50 8.21
N MET A 317 -14.55 2.72 8.51
CA MET A 317 -15.15 3.63 7.56
C MET A 317 -14.32 4.90 7.48
N LYS A 318 -14.09 5.35 6.25
CA LYS A 318 -13.48 6.64 5.97
C LYS A 318 -14.40 7.38 5.01
N VAL A 319 -14.83 8.57 5.40
CA VAL A 319 -15.62 9.46 4.53
C VAL A 319 -14.76 10.67 4.20
N GLN A 320 -14.77 11.06 2.93
CA GLN A 320 -14.18 12.30 2.45
C GLN A 320 -15.28 13.11 1.78
N PHE A 321 -15.45 14.36 2.20
CA PHE A 321 -16.17 15.36 1.41
C PHE A 321 -15.14 16.24 0.73
N MET A 322 -15.38 16.68 -0.50
CA MET A 322 -14.50 17.54 -1.26
C MET A 322 -15.31 18.54 -2.08
N LEU A 323 -15.23 19.82 -1.74
CA LEU A 323 -15.77 20.90 -2.55
C LEU A 323 -14.66 21.40 -3.49
N GLN A 324 -14.97 21.57 -4.76
CA GLN A 324 -14.13 22.18 -5.78
C GLN A 324 -14.82 23.42 -6.33
N VAL A 325 -14.10 24.54 -6.40
CA VAL A 325 -14.62 25.85 -6.81
C VAL A 325 -13.67 26.43 -7.86
N PRO A 326 -14.03 26.41 -9.15
CA PRO A 326 -13.28 27.08 -10.19
C PRO A 326 -13.20 28.58 -9.94
N GLN A 327 -12.05 29.20 -10.23
CA GLN A 327 -11.84 30.63 -10.00
C GLN A 327 -12.73 31.50 -10.89
N ASP A 328 -12.93 31.11 -12.15
CA ASP A 328 -13.66 31.91 -13.14
C ASP A 328 -15.18 31.77 -13.05
N ASP A 329 -15.65 30.66 -12.50
CA ASP A 329 -17.06 30.32 -12.50
C ASP A 329 -17.44 29.57 -11.23
N ILE A 330 -17.85 30.35 -10.22
CA ILE A 330 -18.33 29.79 -8.96
C ILE A 330 -19.60 28.95 -9.15
N LYS A 331 -20.37 29.16 -10.23
CA LYS A 331 -21.60 28.40 -10.48
C LYS A 331 -21.31 26.96 -10.91
N SER A 332 -20.12 26.68 -11.45
CA SER A 332 -19.65 25.31 -11.75
C SER A 332 -18.94 24.65 -10.57
N SER A 333 -19.16 25.12 -9.33
CA SER A 333 -18.66 24.44 -8.14
C SER A 333 -19.23 23.02 -8.02
N VAL A 334 -18.37 22.05 -7.73
CA VAL A 334 -18.73 20.64 -7.59
C VAL A 334 -18.47 20.16 -6.17
N LEU A 335 -19.47 19.54 -5.54
CA LEU A 335 -19.32 18.80 -4.29
C LEU A 335 -19.19 17.32 -4.60
N MET A 336 -18.03 16.75 -4.28
CA MET A 336 -17.77 15.32 -4.33
C MET A 336 -17.73 14.73 -2.93
N PHE A 337 -18.06 13.45 -2.82
CA PHE A 337 -17.82 12.67 -1.63
C PHE A 337 -17.35 11.26 -1.98
N ARG A 338 -16.44 10.75 -1.17
CA ARG A 338 -15.89 9.41 -1.28
C ARG A 338 -16.10 8.66 0.02
N VAL A 339 -16.68 7.47 -0.07
CA VAL A 339 -16.95 6.62 1.09
C VAL A 339 -16.19 5.32 0.91
N LYS A 340 -15.29 5.02 1.85
CA LYS A 340 -14.54 3.77 1.86
C LYS A 340 -14.86 2.98 3.10
N LYS A 341 -15.37 1.76 2.91
CA LYS A 341 -15.67 0.82 3.99
C LYS A 341 -14.83 -0.44 3.85
N ARG A 342 -14.32 -0.93 4.97
CA ARG A 342 -13.52 -2.16 5.04
C ARG A 342 -14.03 -3.06 6.14
N TRP A 343 -14.08 -4.35 5.83
CA TRP A 343 -14.44 -5.44 6.72
C TRP A 343 -13.32 -6.49 6.71
N ASP A 344 -12.88 -6.90 7.89
CA ASP A 344 -12.01 -8.06 8.07
C ASP A 344 -12.86 -9.16 8.75
N ILE A 345 -13.10 -10.28 8.04
CA ILE A 345 -14.00 -11.39 8.38
C ILE A 345 -13.19 -12.65 8.70
#